data_AF-A0AAW1TER4-F1
#
_entry.id   AF-A0AAW1TER4-F1
#
_cell.length_a   1.000
_cell.length_b   1.000
_cell.length_c   1.000
_cell.angle_alpha   90.00
_cell.angle_beta   90.00
_cell.angle_gamma   90.00
#
_symmetry.space_group_name_H-M   'P 1'
#
loop_
_entity.id
_entity.type
_entity.pdbx_description
1 polymer ?
#
loop_
_entity_poly.entity_id
_entity_poly.type
_entity_poly.pdbx_seq_one_letter_code
_entity_poly.pdbx_strand_id
1 'polypeptide(L)'
;MSDHSRGARQGLSVFDIPHRQGSHKASHQDSTQLQDILNPVRDVRDSLIRQGIKPVNYAQRNREALRTLSRQRQQAAEQPDLKFANNACHSTSRRHIKPGGRDFVQENIVGAIVARPKHADASNTNALPGSHEVGQVPKYLQARKMELAELHEAKLAAKETSLIPAGMKILPEAERLEMLETLQKSSRDVERQLATLPFRIETPSQIRHKGGLDRRMTELEEAIKLFSQKKVLIQS
;
A
#
# COMPACT_ATOMS: atom_id res chain seq x y z
N MET A 1 -20.95 -18.84 58.93
CA MET A 1 -21.36 -19.53 57.71
C MET A 1 -22.29 -18.59 56.97
N SER A 2 -21.82 -17.44 56.47
CA SER A 2 -21.00 -17.27 55.24
C SER A 2 -21.82 -17.74 54.01
N ASP A 3 -22.16 -16.94 53.00
CA ASP A 3 -21.66 -15.64 52.58
C ASP A 3 -22.63 -14.98 51.57
N HIS A 4 -22.42 -13.69 51.33
CA HIS A 4 -23.28 -12.77 50.59
C HIS A 4 -23.16 -12.87 49.06
N SER A 5 -24.27 -12.53 48.40
CA SER A 5 -24.37 -11.97 47.05
C SER A 5 -23.21 -11.03 46.69
N ARG A 6 -22.53 -11.31 45.55
CA ARG A 6 -21.97 -10.29 44.64
C ARG A 6 -21.99 -10.78 43.19
N GLY A 7 -22.65 -10.01 42.33
CA GLY A 7 -22.55 -10.16 40.88
C GLY A 7 -21.21 -9.70 40.33
N ALA A 8 -20.82 -10.26 39.19
CA ALA A 8 -19.76 -9.74 38.35
C ALA A 8 -20.15 -9.94 36.88
N ARG A 9 -20.54 -8.83 36.24
CA ARG A 9 -20.53 -8.67 34.78
C ARG A 9 -19.08 -8.46 34.35
N GLN A 10 -18.55 -9.31 33.49
CA GLN A 10 -17.40 -9.03 32.60
C GLN A 10 -17.72 -9.82 31.32
N GLY A 11 -18.01 -9.21 30.17
CA GLY A 11 -17.04 -8.52 29.34
C GLY A 11 -16.38 -9.54 28.40
N LEU A 12 -17.11 -10.07 27.40
CA LEU A 12 -16.52 -10.91 26.36
C LEU A 12 -15.75 -10.03 25.37
N SER A 13 -14.49 -9.78 25.69
CA SER A 13 -13.52 -9.18 24.80
C SER A 13 -13.09 -10.17 23.72
N VAL A 14 -13.28 -9.72 22.50
CA VAL A 14 -12.69 -10.14 21.23
C VAL A 14 -11.17 -10.45 21.35
N PHE A 15 -10.74 -11.53 20.68
CA PHE A 15 -9.36 -12.00 20.39
C PHE A 15 -8.50 -12.55 21.54
N ASP A 16 -8.46 -13.89 21.67
CA ASP A 16 -7.30 -14.62 22.23
C ASP A 16 -6.63 -15.42 21.10
N ILE A 17 -5.64 -14.80 20.45
CA ILE A 17 -4.68 -15.47 19.57
C ILE A 17 -3.48 -15.86 20.45
N PRO A 18 -3.05 -17.14 20.50
CA PRO A 18 -1.89 -17.50 21.31
C PRO A 18 -0.62 -16.88 20.72
N HIS A 19 -0.05 -15.90 21.41
CA HIS A 19 1.30 -15.38 21.15
C HIS A 19 2.33 -16.45 21.52
N ARG A 20 2.80 -17.19 20.51
CA ARG A 20 3.98 -18.03 20.62
C ARG A 20 5.22 -17.12 20.65
N GLN A 21 5.79 -16.94 21.84
CA GLN A 21 7.08 -16.29 22.03
C GLN A 21 8.17 -17.08 21.29
N GLY A 22 8.49 -16.64 20.07
CA GLY A 22 9.72 -17.04 19.39
C GLY A 22 10.88 -16.34 20.08
N SER A 23 11.79 -17.11 20.66
CA SER A 23 13.11 -16.62 21.07
C SER A 23 13.81 -16.02 19.84
N HIS A 24 13.79 -14.70 19.72
CA HIS A 24 14.62 -13.98 18.78
C HIS A 24 16.06 -14.04 19.29
N LYS A 25 16.82 -15.02 18.80
CA LYS A 25 18.28 -15.00 18.93
C LYS A 25 18.80 -13.77 18.17
N ALA A 26 19.70 -13.03 18.82
CA ALA A 26 20.35 -11.85 18.28
C ALA A 26 20.88 -12.09 16.86
N SER A 27 20.58 -11.15 15.95
CA SER A 27 21.06 -11.19 14.57
C SER A 27 22.57 -10.91 14.55
N HIS A 28 23.38 -11.89 14.17
CA HIS A 28 24.67 -11.59 13.55
C HIS A 28 24.39 -11.00 12.17
N GLN A 29 24.63 -9.71 11.97
CA GLN A 29 24.28 -8.99 10.72
C GLN A 29 25.37 -9.08 9.62
N ASP A 30 26.49 -9.76 9.87
CA ASP A 30 27.66 -9.68 8.97
C ASP A 30 27.94 -10.95 8.14
N SER A 31 27.15 -12.02 8.30
CA SER A 31 27.38 -13.27 7.56
C SER A 31 26.45 -13.47 6.35
N THR A 32 25.31 -12.78 6.29
CA THR A 32 24.32 -12.95 5.21
C THR A 32 24.83 -12.44 3.88
N GLN A 33 25.51 -11.28 3.87
CA GLN A 33 26.07 -10.68 2.65
C GLN A 33 27.18 -11.56 2.02
N LEU A 34 28.06 -12.15 2.82
CA LEU A 34 29.09 -13.07 2.31
C LEU A 34 28.52 -14.44 1.92
N GLN A 35 27.47 -14.91 2.61
CA GLN A 35 26.85 -16.20 2.33
C GLN A 35 26.10 -16.23 0.99
N ASP A 36 25.54 -15.11 0.56
CA ASP A 36 24.92 -14.98 -0.77
C ASP A 36 25.95 -14.90 -1.90
N ILE A 37 27.18 -14.45 -1.62
CA ILE A 37 28.30 -14.46 -2.58
C ILE A 37 28.87 -15.87 -2.75
N LEU A 38 29.06 -16.60 -1.65
CA LEU A 38 29.62 -17.97 -1.67
C LEU A 38 28.61 -19.01 -2.13
N ASN A 39 27.32 -18.79 -1.87
CA ASN A 39 26.22 -19.64 -2.29
C ASN A 39 25.13 -18.79 -2.94
N PRO A 40 25.25 -18.42 -4.22
CA PRO A 40 24.22 -17.63 -4.90
C PRO A 40 22.89 -18.38 -4.95
N VAL A 41 21.80 -17.62 -4.86
CA VAL A 41 20.43 -18.15 -4.99
C VAL A 41 20.27 -18.69 -6.41
N ARG A 42 20.09 -20.01 -6.52
CA ARG A 42 20.02 -20.68 -7.84
C ARG A 42 18.64 -20.53 -8.48
N ASP A 43 17.58 -20.59 -7.67
CA ASP A 43 16.19 -20.55 -8.12
C ASP A 43 15.27 -19.85 -7.10
N VAL A 44 14.08 -19.44 -7.55
CA VAL A 44 13.02 -18.83 -6.71
C VAL A 44 12.66 -19.72 -5.52
N ARG A 45 12.65 -21.05 -5.73
CA ARG A 45 12.39 -22.03 -4.67
C ARG A 45 13.43 -21.98 -3.56
N ASP A 46 14.69 -21.75 -3.91
CA ASP A 46 15.82 -21.73 -2.98
C ASP A 46 15.78 -20.47 -2.11
N SER A 47 15.38 -19.32 -2.69
CA SER A 47 15.12 -18.07 -1.97
C SER A 47 14.05 -18.26 -0.88
N LEU A 48 12.93 -18.91 -1.22
CA LEU A 48 11.84 -19.17 -0.27
C LEU A 48 12.27 -20.11 0.87
N ILE A 49 13.09 -21.12 0.58
CA ILE A 49 13.63 -22.04 1.60
C ILE A 49 14.57 -21.31 2.56
N ARG A 50 15.43 -20.40 2.07
CA ARG A 50 16.30 -19.56 2.93
C ARG A 50 15.51 -18.63 3.83
N GLN A 51 14.37 -18.12 3.34
CA GLN A 51 13.40 -17.36 4.14
C GLN A 51 12.63 -18.24 5.15
N GLY A 52 12.92 -19.54 5.21
CA GLY A 52 12.28 -20.49 6.13
C GLY A 52 10.90 -20.95 5.67
N ILE A 53 10.48 -20.60 4.46
CA ILE A 53 9.18 -20.96 3.91
C ILE A 53 9.26 -22.40 3.37
N LYS A 54 8.62 -23.33 4.09
CA LYS A 54 8.54 -24.74 3.69
C LYS A 54 7.33 -24.95 2.77
N PRO A 55 7.43 -25.86 1.79
CA PRO A 55 6.31 -26.20 0.93
C PRO A 55 5.15 -26.77 1.76
N VAL A 56 3.94 -26.31 1.45
CA VAL A 56 2.71 -26.69 2.17
C VAL A 56 2.45 -28.19 2.00
N ASN A 57 2.31 -28.93 3.11
CA ASN A 57 2.02 -30.36 3.10
C ASN A 57 0.50 -30.62 3.07
N TYR A 58 -0.06 -30.73 1.87
CA TYR A 58 -1.49 -30.97 1.68
C TYR A 58 -1.93 -32.35 2.18
N ALA A 59 -1.06 -33.36 2.15
CA ALA A 59 -1.41 -34.70 2.62
C ALA A 59 -1.70 -34.73 4.14
N GLN A 60 -0.93 -33.97 4.93
CA GLN A 60 -1.20 -33.80 6.36
C GLN A 60 -2.49 -33.03 6.61
N ARG A 61 -2.67 -31.88 5.92
CA ARG A 61 -3.88 -31.05 6.07
C ARG A 61 -5.16 -31.79 5.67
N ASN A 62 -5.11 -32.62 4.62
CA ASN A 62 -6.25 -33.43 4.19
C ASN A 62 -6.57 -34.55 5.20
N ARG A 63 -5.55 -35.20 5.77
CA ARG A 63 -5.75 -36.20 6.84
C ARG A 63 -6.40 -35.60 8.08
N GLU A 64 -5.97 -34.40 8.47
CA GLU A 64 -6.57 -33.67 9.58
C GLU A 64 -8.01 -33.27 9.28
N ALA A 65 -8.30 -32.75 8.08
CA ALA A 65 -9.65 -32.41 7.65
C ALA A 65 -10.60 -33.62 7.63
N LEU A 66 -10.12 -34.80 7.21
CA LEU A 66 -10.91 -36.03 7.26
C LEU A 66 -11.16 -36.51 8.70
N ARG A 67 -10.18 -36.36 9.59
CA ARG A 67 -10.32 -36.69 11.02
C ARG A 67 -11.33 -35.77 11.72
N THR A 68 -11.25 -34.47 11.48
CA THR A 68 -12.19 -33.50 12.07
C THR A 68 -13.62 -33.73 11.57
N LEU A 69 -13.78 -33.97 10.27
CA LEU A 69 -15.08 -34.27 9.66
C LEU A 69 -15.68 -35.57 10.20
N SER A 70 -14.86 -36.61 10.35
CA SER A 70 -15.30 -37.89 10.93
C SER A 70 -15.77 -37.71 12.38
N ARG A 71 -15.00 -36.97 13.19
CA ARG A 71 -15.35 -36.66 14.59
C ARG A 71 -16.63 -35.83 14.69
N GLN A 72 -16.82 -34.86 13.80
CA GLN A 72 -18.02 -34.04 13.75
C GLN A 72 -19.26 -34.88 13.39
N ARG A 73 -19.12 -35.83 12.45
CA ARG A 73 -20.19 -36.79 12.12
C ARG A 73 -20.53 -37.72 13.28
N GLN A 74 -19.53 -38.19 14.03
CA GLN A 74 -19.73 -38.99 15.25
C GLN A 74 -20.47 -38.18 16.32
N GLN A 75 -20.05 -36.94 16.59
CA GLN A 75 -20.72 -36.06 17.56
C GLN A 75 -22.14 -35.68 17.14
N ALA A 76 -22.38 -35.45 15.84
CA ALA A 76 -23.71 -35.20 15.30
C ALA A 76 -24.62 -36.44 15.35
N ALA A 77 -24.03 -37.65 15.37
CA ALA A 77 -24.75 -38.90 15.56
C ALA A 77 -24.99 -39.22 17.06
N GLU A 78 -24.07 -38.81 17.94
CA GLU A 78 -24.13 -39.01 19.40
C GLU A 78 -25.01 -37.97 20.13
N GLN A 79 -25.39 -36.88 19.47
CA GLN A 79 -26.38 -35.91 19.97
C GLN A 79 -27.74 -36.14 19.28
N PRO A 80 -28.53 -37.16 19.66
CA PRO A 80 -29.96 -37.06 19.42
C PRO A 80 -30.49 -36.11 20.49
N ASP A 81 -30.76 -34.84 20.16
CA ASP A 81 -31.98 -34.16 20.63
C ASP A 81 -32.18 -32.72 20.12
N LEU A 82 -33.40 -32.52 19.61
CA LEU A 82 -34.31 -31.39 19.85
C LEU A 82 -33.76 -29.94 19.71
N LYS A 83 -33.90 -29.41 18.48
CA LYS A 83 -34.74 -28.24 18.08
C LYS A 83 -34.04 -27.33 17.07
N PHE A 84 -34.65 -27.20 15.89
CA PHE A 84 -34.73 -25.92 15.20
C PHE A 84 -36.20 -25.61 14.93
N ALA A 85 -36.70 -24.61 15.64
CA ALA A 85 -37.91 -23.83 15.36
C ALA A 85 -37.36 -22.41 15.03
N ASN A 86 -37.73 -21.67 13.99
CA ASN A 86 -38.95 -21.61 13.20
C ASN A 86 -38.64 -21.06 11.80
N ASN A 87 -39.43 -21.46 10.81
CA ASN A 87 -40.22 -20.52 9.99
C ASN A 87 -41.40 -21.31 9.43
N ALA A 88 -42.61 -20.86 9.76
CA ALA A 88 -43.84 -21.61 9.56
C ALA A 88 -44.13 -21.82 8.06
N CYS A 89 -44.20 -23.09 7.65
CA CYS A 89 -45.11 -23.49 6.59
C CYS A 89 -45.94 -24.67 7.09
N HIS A 90 -47.22 -24.38 7.31
CA HIS A 90 -48.36 -25.26 7.48
C HIS A 90 -48.08 -26.73 7.81
N SER A 91 -48.41 -27.07 9.05
CA SER A 91 -48.51 -28.44 9.54
C SER A 91 -49.37 -29.30 8.61
N THR A 92 -48.74 -30.27 7.94
CA THR A 92 -49.41 -31.54 7.70
C THR A 92 -48.74 -32.56 8.58
N SER A 93 -49.43 -32.89 9.67
CA SER A 93 -49.18 -34.04 10.53
C SER A 93 -48.56 -35.19 9.73
N ARG A 94 -47.36 -35.62 10.12
CA ARG A 94 -46.77 -36.88 9.66
C ARG A 94 -47.59 -38.01 10.30
N ARG A 95 -48.79 -38.20 9.77
CA ARG A 95 -49.69 -39.30 10.14
C ARG A 95 -48.97 -40.59 9.79
N HIS A 96 -48.86 -41.49 10.75
CA HIS A 96 -48.81 -42.92 10.41
C HIS A 96 -50.08 -43.21 9.62
N ILE A 97 -49.95 -43.33 8.31
CA ILE A 97 -51.08 -43.64 7.42
C ILE A 97 -51.23 -45.16 7.47
N LYS A 98 -52.33 -45.61 8.06
CA LYS A 98 -52.81 -46.98 7.91
C LYS A 98 -52.90 -47.29 6.40
N PRO A 99 -52.54 -48.51 5.95
CA PRO A 99 -52.59 -48.84 4.53
C PRO A 99 -54.07 -48.90 4.12
N GLY A 100 -54.53 -47.88 3.41
CA GLY A 100 -55.91 -47.79 2.96
C GLY A 100 -56.24 -46.40 2.45
N GLY A 101 -56.20 -46.23 1.12
CA GLY A 101 -56.81 -45.08 0.43
C GLY A 101 -55.87 -44.04 -0.16
N ARG A 102 -54.59 -44.35 -0.41
CA ARG A 102 -53.73 -43.53 -1.29
C ARG A 102 -53.16 -44.41 -2.39
N ASP A 103 -53.50 -44.09 -3.64
CA ASP A 103 -52.94 -44.74 -4.80
C ASP A 103 -51.61 -44.08 -5.17
N PHE A 104 -50.54 -44.54 -4.52
CA PHE A 104 -49.17 -44.05 -4.73
C PHE A 104 -48.73 -44.15 -6.20
N VAL A 105 -49.31 -45.08 -6.96
CA VAL A 105 -49.06 -45.22 -8.39
C VAL A 105 -49.62 -44.02 -9.15
N GLN A 106 -50.87 -43.62 -8.88
CA GLN A 106 -51.48 -42.46 -9.54
C GLN A 106 -50.81 -41.16 -9.11
N GLU A 107 -50.45 -41.02 -7.84
CA GLU A 107 -49.76 -39.84 -7.31
C GLU A 107 -48.35 -39.69 -7.91
N ASN A 108 -47.63 -40.81 -8.10
CA ASN A 108 -46.33 -40.80 -8.79
C ASN A 108 -46.48 -40.49 -10.28
N ILE A 109 -47.50 -41.01 -10.96
CA ILE A 109 -47.76 -40.72 -12.38
C ILE A 109 -48.03 -39.22 -12.56
N VAL A 110 -48.95 -38.66 -11.78
CA VAL A 110 -49.27 -37.22 -11.85
C VAL A 110 -48.07 -36.39 -11.43
N GLY A 111 -47.35 -36.79 -10.37
CA GLY A 111 -46.13 -36.12 -9.91
C GLY A 111 -45.04 -36.09 -10.96
N ALA A 112 -44.83 -37.18 -11.71
CA ALA A 112 -43.85 -37.25 -12.79
C ALA A 112 -44.28 -36.44 -14.02
N ILE A 113 -45.56 -36.41 -14.37
CA ILE A 113 -46.09 -35.61 -15.48
C ILE A 113 -45.99 -34.10 -15.18
N VAL A 114 -46.26 -33.70 -13.95
CA VAL A 114 -46.24 -32.29 -13.53
C VAL A 114 -44.83 -31.78 -13.25
N ALA A 115 -43.91 -32.67 -12.86
CA ALA A 115 -42.52 -32.30 -12.59
C ALA A 115 -41.83 -31.82 -13.87
N ARG A 116 -41.50 -30.52 -13.91
CA ARG A 116 -40.62 -29.97 -14.93
C ARG A 116 -39.16 -30.32 -14.62
N PRO A 117 -38.36 -30.76 -15.60
CA PRO A 117 -36.93 -30.97 -15.41
C PRO A 117 -36.28 -29.65 -14.98
N LYS A 118 -35.57 -29.64 -13.84
CA LYS A 118 -34.92 -28.43 -13.29
C LYS A 118 -33.78 -27.88 -14.17
N HIS A 119 -33.37 -28.65 -15.17
CA HIS A 119 -32.31 -28.32 -16.11
C HIS A 119 -32.69 -28.79 -17.52
N ALA A 120 -33.83 -28.34 -18.06
CA ALA A 120 -34.01 -28.31 -19.50
C ALA A 120 -33.31 -27.05 -20.01
N ASP A 121 -32.30 -27.23 -20.85
CA ASP A 121 -31.63 -26.17 -21.61
C ASP A 121 -30.72 -25.22 -20.81
N ALA A 122 -29.79 -25.79 -20.03
CA ALA A 122 -28.49 -25.14 -19.91
C ALA A 122 -27.72 -25.39 -21.21
N SER A 123 -28.11 -24.72 -22.31
CA SER A 123 -27.23 -24.63 -23.47
C SER A 123 -25.87 -24.21 -22.94
N ASN A 124 -24.84 -24.95 -23.35
CA ASN A 124 -23.45 -24.74 -22.97
C ASN A 124 -22.95 -23.39 -23.51
N THR A 125 -23.50 -22.29 -23.02
CA THR A 125 -22.89 -20.99 -23.15
C THR A 125 -21.88 -20.92 -22.02
N ASN A 126 -20.66 -21.34 -22.30
CA ASN A 126 -19.44 -20.87 -21.62
C ASN A 126 -19.28 -19.33 -21.73
N ALA A 127 -20.37 -18.58 -21.84
CA ALA A 127 -20.41 -17.13 -21.72
C ALA A 127 -20.19 -16.82 -20.24
N LEU A 128 -18.92 -16.68 -19.89
CA LEU A 128 -18.50 -16.09 -18.62
C LEU A 128 -19.35 -14.84 -18.37
N PRO A 129 -20.10 -14.78 -17.25
CA PRO A 129 -20.93 -13.63 -16.96
C PRO A 129 -20.02 -12.42 -16.79
N GLY A 130 -20.10 -11.46 -17.72
CA GLY A 130 -19.32 -10.21 -17.67
C GLY A 130 -18.06 -10.20 -18.53
N SER A 131 -18.13 -10.67 -19.78
CA SER A 131 -17.06 -10.44 -20.76
C SER A 131 -16.80 -8.93 -20.90
N HIS A 132 -15.71 -8.46 -20.32
CA HIS A 132 -15.19 -7.13 -20.57
C HIS A 132 -14.97 -6.99 -22.08
N GLU A 133 -15.42 -5.87 -22.66
CA GLU A 133 -15.25 -5.61 -24.09
C GLU A 133 -13.78 -5.81 -24.48
N VAL A 134 -13.54 -6.68 -25.47
CA VAL A 134 -12.20 -7.07 -25.87
C VAL A 134 -11.44 -5.83 -26.33
N GLY A 135 -10.25 -5.61 -25.77
CA GLY A 135 -9.43 -4.44 -26.05
C GLY A 135 -9.66 -3.25 -25.11
N GLN A 136 -10.68 -3.29 -24.25
CA GLN A 136 -10.84 -2.29 -23.19
C GLN A 136 -10.06 -2.67 -21.94
N VAL A 137 -9.35 -1.68 -21.38
CA VAL A 137 -8.63 -1.84 -20.13
C VAL A 137 -9.64 -1.88 -18.97
N PRO A 138 -9.65 -2.91 -18.11
CA PRO A 138 -10.50 -2.96 -16.94
C PRO A 138 -10.39 -1.72 -16.04
N LYS A 139 -11.53 -1.28 -15.49
CA LYS A 139 -11.62 -0.07 -14.65
C LYS A 139 -10.61 -0.04 -13.49
N TYR A 140 -10.33 -1.19 -12.88
CA TYR A 140 -9.38 -1.27 -11.77
C TYR A 140 -7.94 -0.95 -12.19
N LEU A 141 -7.53 -1.30 -13.41
CA LEU A 141 -6.22 -0.94 -13.95
C LEU A 141 -6.13 0.55 -14.26
N GLN A 142 -7.23 1.16 -14.74
CA GLN A 142 -7.31 2.60 -14.94
C GLN A 142 -7.19 3.34 -13.60
N ALA A 143 -7.97 2.95 -12.60
CA ALA A 143 -7.89 3.47 -11.23
C ALA A 143 -6.47 3.32 -10.65
N ARG A 144 -5.84 2.15 -10.85
CA ARG A 144 -4.47 1.91 -10.39
C ARG A 144 -3.44 2.82 -11.06
N LYS A 145 -3.59 3.11 -12.36
CA LYS A 145 -2.71 4.06 -13.06
C LYS A 145 -2.85 5.47 -12.51
N MET A 146 -4.08 5.91 -12.22
CA MET A 146 -4.34 7.20 -11.60
C MET A 146 -3.72 7.28 -10.21
N GLU A 147 -3.95 6.28 -9.36
CA GLU A 147 -3.32 6.18 -8.02
C GLU A 147 -1.79 6.26 -8.10
N LEU A 148 -1.17 5.54 -9.03
CA LEU A 148 0.28 5.58 -9.22
C LEU A 148 0.77 6.95 -9.71
N ALA A 149 0.01 7.62 -10.58
CA ALA A 149 0.33 8.96 -11.04
C ALA A 149 0.27 9.96 -9.88
N GLU A 150 -0.80 9.94 -9.09
CA GLU A 150 -0.96 10.78 -7.89
C GLU A 150 0.17 10.55 -6.89
N LEU A 151 0.51 9.29 -6.60
CA LEU A 151 1.63 8.96 -5.72
C LEU A 151 2.97 9.42 -6.27
N HIS A 152 3.16 9.39 -7.59
CA HIS A 152 4.37 9.87 -8.24
C HIS A 152 4.48 11.40 -8.13
N GLU A 153 3.39 12.13 -8.41
CA GLU A 153 3.32 13.59 -8.26
C GLU A 153 3.56 14.02 -6.81
N ALA A 154 2.92 13.36 -5.85
CA ALA A 154 3.13 13.61 -4.43
C ALA A 154 4.61 13.38 -4.01
N LYS A 155 5.26 12.34 -4.55
CA LYS A 155 6.70 12.10 -4.33
C LYS A 155 7.56 13.19 -4.94
N LEU A 156 7.24 13.69 -6.13
CA LEU A 156 7.98 14.79 -6.74
C LEU A 156 7.82 16.07 -5.92
N ALA A 157 6.60 16.42 -5.50
CA ALA A 157 6.35 17.56 -4.64
C ALA A 157 7.07 17.44 -3.28
N ALA A 158 7.05 16.24 -2.67
CA ALA A 158 7.79 15.98 -1.44
C ALA A 158 9.32 16.14 -1.65
N LYS A 159 9.85 15.71 -2.79
CA LYS A 159 11.27 15.94 -3.14
C LYS A 159 11.58 17.42 -3.33
N GLU A 160 10.73 18.16 -4.03
CA GLU A 160 10.90 19.60 -4.25
C GLU A 160 10.87 20.40 -2.95
N THR A 161 9.96 20.05 -2.04
CA THR A 161 9.91 20.65 -0.70
C THR A 161 11.09 20.24 0.17
N SER A 162 11.56 18.99 0.07
CA SER A 162 12.77 18.51 0.78
C SER A 162 14.05 19.21 0.30
N LEU A 163 14.08 19.68 -0.96
CA LEU A 163 15.19 20.47 -1.50
C LEU A 163 15.31 21.85 -0.86
N ILE A 164 14.24 22.35 -0.24
CA ILE A 164 14.20 23.65 0.42
C ILE A 164 14.46 23.40 1.92
N PRO A 165 15.64 23.77 2.46
CA PRO A 165 15.93 23.57 3.86
C PRO A 165 14.97 24.36 4.76
N ALA A 166 14.77 23.88 6.00
CA ALA A 166 13.95 24.57 6.99
C ALA A 166 14.49 26.00 7.25
N GLY A 167 13.59 26.98 7.33
CA GLY A 167 13.95 28.39 7.49
C GLY A 167 14.44 29.08 6.21
N MET A 168 14.34 28.43 5.05
CA MET A 168 14.55 29.06 3.75
C MET A 168 13.27 29.11 2.93
N LYS A 169 13.17 30.11 2.06
CA LYS A 169 12.06 30.33 1.13
C LYS A 169 12.61 30.69 -0.25
N ILE A 170 11.86 30.35 -1.30
CA ILE A 170 12.20 30.77 -2.66
C ILE A 170 11.84 32.26 -2.81
N LEU A 171 12.78 33.06 -3.29
CA LEU A 171 12.58 34.47 -3.60
C LEU A 171 11.61 34.63 -4.79
N PRO A 172 10.55 35.46 -4.68
CA PRO A 172 9.66 35.76 -5.79
C PRO A 172 10.39 36.34 -7.00
N GLU A 173 9.89 36.07 -8.20
CA GLU A 173 10.58 36.46 -9.43
C GLU A 173 10.68 37.99 -9.60
N ALA A 174 9.65 38.75 -9.20
CA ALA A 174 9.68 40.21 -9.28
C ALA A 174 10.80 40.81 -8.41
N GLU A 175 10.86 40.42 -7.13
CA GLU A 175 11.91 40.87 -6.19
C GLU A 175 13.31 40.44 -6.65
N ARG A 176 13.43 39.23 -7.21
CA ARG A 176 14.70 38.74 -7.79
C ARG A 176 15.17 39.63 -8.94
N LEU A 177 14.27 40.02 -9.84
CA LEU A 177 14.61 40.86 -10.98
C LEU A 177 15.00 42.28 -10.55
N GLU A 178 14.29 42.85 -9.58
CA GLU A 178 14.65 44.15 -8.99
C GLU A 178 16.06 44.11 -8.36
N MET A 179 16.35 43.08 -7.55
CA MET A 179 17.68 42.89 -6.97
C MET A 179 18.75 42.76 -8.06
N LEU A 180 18.50 41.94 -9.08
CA LEU A 180 19.42 41.75 -10.20
C LEU A 180 19.69 43.08 -10.94
N GLU A 181 18.67 43.91 -11.15
CA GLU A 181 18.83 45.22 -11.77
C GLU A 181 19.70 46.15 -10.90
N THR A 182 19.48 46.19 -9.59
CA THR A 182 20.30 47.01 -8.67
C THR A 182 21.76 46.56 -8.66
N LEU A 183 22.01 45.25 -8.64
CA LEU A 183 23.35 44.68 -8.70
C LEU A 183 24.05 45.06 -10.01
N GLN A 184 23.36 44.93 -11.15
CA GLN A 184 23.91 45.33 -12.46
C GLN A 184 24.23 46.83 -12.53
N LYS A 185 23.38 47.70 -11.97
CA LYS A 185 23.67 49.14 -11.88
C LYS A 185 24.96 49.40 -11.10
N SER A 186 25.08 48.79 -9.93
CA SER A 186 26.27 48.96 -9.09
C SER A 186 27.55 48.40 -9.74
N SER A 187 27.45 47.29 -10.48
CA SER A 187 28.57 46.71 -11.24
C SER A 187 29.05 47.70 -12.31
N ARG A 188 28.14 48.25 -13.12
CA ARG A 188 28.48 49.27 -14.12
C ARG A 188 29.12 50.52 -13.50
N ASP A 189 28.71 50.91 -12.29
CA ASP A 189 29.31 52.05 -11.60
C ASP A 189 30.74 51.75 -11.15
N VAL A 190 31.03 50.55 -10.65
CA VAL A 190 32.41 50.12 -10.33
C VAL A 190 33.26 49.98 -11.59
N GLU A 191 32.70 49.48 -12.69
CA GLU A 191 33.39 49.40 -14.00
C GLU A 191 33.81 50.81 -14.47
N ARG A 192 32.92 51.81 -14.35
CA ARG A 192 33.26 53.20 -14.67
C ARG A 192 34.38 53.74 -13.79
N GLN A 193 34.38 53.42 -12.50
CA GLN A 193 35.45 53.83 -11.58
C GLN A 193 36.79 53.20 -11.95
N LEU A 194 36.79 51.90 -12.29
CA LEU A 194 37.97 51.20 -12.80
C LEU A 194 38.47 51.82 -14.11
N ALA A 195 37.58 52.14 -15.03
CA ALA A 195 37.91 52.77 -16.31
C ALA A 195 38.48 54.19 -16.16
N THR A 196 38.20 54.87 -15.04
CA THR A 196 38.71 56.22 -14.74
C THR A 196 40.15 56.18 -14.20
N LEU A 197 40.64 55.01 -13.77
CA LEU A 197 41.99 54.89 -13.23
C LEU A 197 43.07 55.22 -14.28
N PRO A 198 44.19 55.83 -13.86
CA PRO A 198 45.29 56.11 -14.77
C PRO A 198 45.90 54.80 -15.30
N PHE A 199 46.41 54.84 -16.53
CA PHE A 199 47.03 53.69 -17.18
C PHE A 199 48.19 53.08 -16.38
N ARG A 200 48.96 53.93 -15.66
CA ARG A 200 50.05 53.51 -14.78
C ARG A 200 49.72 53.86 -13.33
N ILE A 201 49.82 52.85 -12.46
CA ILE A 201 49.57 52.96 -11.03
C ILE A 201 50.93 52.91 -10.32
N GLU A 202 51.35 54.03 -9.74
CA GLU A 202 52.67 54.17 -9.13
C GLU A 202 52.60 54.25 -7.61
N THR A 203 51.53 54.83 -7.07
CA THR A 203 51.41 55.04 -5.62
C THR A 203 50.75 53.84 -4.92
N PRO A 204 51.18 53.48 -3.70
CA PRO A 204 50.55 52.40 -2.94
C PRO A 204 49.09 52.70 -2.57
N SER A 205 48.69 53.98 -2.57
CA SER A 205 47.30 54.39 -2.39
C SER A 205 46.44 53.96 -3.58
N GLN A 206 46.88 54.24 -4.81
CA GLN A 206 46.17 53.84 -6.02
C GLN A 206 46.12 52.31 -6.19
N ILE A 207 47.17 51.58 -5.79
CA ILE A 207 47.16 50.10 -5.78
C ILE A 207 46.06 49.57 -4.86
N ARG A 208 45.98 50.11 -3.63
CA ARG A 208 44.94 49.71 -2.67
C ARG A 208 43.54 50.07 -3.17
N HIS A 209 43.39 51.24 -3.79
CA HIS A 209 42.10 51.67 -4.35
C HIS A 209 41.65 50.75 -5.49
N LYS A 210 42.53 50.47 -6.47
CA LYS A 210 42.24 49.52 -7.55
C LYS A 210 41.88 48.15 -6.98
N GLY A 211 42.70 47.61 -6.08
CA GLY A 211 42.43 46.31 -5.48
C GLY A 211 41.11 46.26 -4.71
N GLY A 212 40.67 47.38 -4.12
CA GLY A 212 39.35 47.50 -3.51
C GLY A 212 38.22 47.46 -4.54
N LEU A 213 38.36 48.16 -5.67
CA LEU A 213 37.40 48.12 -6.77
C LEU A 213 37.32 46.74 -7.42
N ASP A 214 38.46 46.08 -7.66
CA ASP A 214 38.52 44.73 -8.23
C ASP A 214 37.81 43.71 -7.32
N ARG A 215 38.04 43.75 -6.00
CA ARG A 215 37.33 42.89 -5.03
C ARG A 215 35.83 43.12 -5.05
N ARG A 216 35.43 44.40 -5.02
CA ARG A 216 34.01 44.76 -5.09
C ARG A 216 33.38 44.30 -6.41
N MET A 217 34.11 44.36 -7.52
CA MET A 217 33.66 43.83 -8.80
C MET A 217 33.40 42.33 -8.71
N THR A 218 34.36 41.56 -8.16
CA THR A 218 34.19 40.11 -8.01
C THR A 218 33.01 39.75 -7.12
N GLU A 219 32.80 40.47 -6.01
CA GLU A 219 31.64 40.27 -5.13
C GLU A 219 30.31 40.53 -5.86
N LEU A 220 30.25 41.59 -6.68
CA LEU A 220 29.07 41.92 -7.47
C LEU A 220 28.81 40.89 -8.58
N GLU A 221 29.84 40.40 -9.26
CA GLU A 221 29.70 39.35 -10.27
C GLU A 221 29.20 38.04 -9.67
N GLU A 222 29.71 37.66 -8.50
CA GLU A 222 29.24 36.49 -7.75
C GLU A 222 27.77 36.66 -7.35
N ALA A 223 27.39 37.83 -6.83
CA ALA A 223 26.00 38.13 -6.50
C ALA A 223 25.09 38.07 -7.73
N ILE A 224 25.49 38.71 -8.84
CA ILE A 224 24.74 38.66 -10.11
C ILE A 224 24.57 37.22 -10.58
N LYS A 225 25.63 36.40 -10.50
CA LYS A 225 25.57 34.97 -10.85
C LYS A 225 24.55 34.22 -10.00
N LEU A 226 24.48 34.48 -8.69
CA LEU A 226 23.49 33.89 -7.80
C LEU A 226 22.06 34.32 -8.16
N PHE A 227 21.80 35.62 -8.33
CA PHE A 227 20.47 36.15 -8.63
C PHE A 227 20.02 35.94 -10.09
N SER A 228 20.95 35.62 -10.99
CA SER A 228 20.63 35.23 -12.37
C SER A 228 19.92 33.88 -12.47
N GLN A 229 20.03 33.04 -11.44
CA GLN A 229 19.37 31.74 -11.39
C GLN A 229 17.85 31.88 -11.31
N LYS A 230 17.10 30.94 -11.89
CA LYS A 230 15.63 30.97 -11.90
C LYS A 230 15.02 30.84 -10.50
N LYS A 231 15.64 30.06 -9.61
CA LYS A 231 15.18 29.82 -8.23
C LYS A 231 16.30 30.21 -7.27
N VAL A 232 16.07 31.24 -6.47
CA VAL A 232 17.00 31.70 -5.44
C VAL A 232 16.37 31.46 -4.08
N LEU A 233 17.13 30.91 -3.13
CA LEU A 233 16.69 30.67 -1.77
C LEU A 233 17.18 31.80 -0.86
N ILE A 234 16.29 32.34 -0.04
CA ILE A 234 16.59 33.33 0.99
C ILE A 234 16.22 32.76 2.36
N GLN A 235 16.95 33.19 3.39
CA GLN A 235 16.59 32.88 4.77
C GLN A 235 15.35 33.69 5.15
N SER A 236 14.34 33.02 5.70
CA SER A 236 13.07 33.62 6.13
C SER A 236 13.10 34.14 7.55
#